data_AF-A0A9D5PBP7-F1
#
_entry.id   AF-A0A9D5PBP7-F1
#
_cell.length_a   1.000
_cell.length_b   1.000
_cell.length_c   1.000
_cell.angle_alpha   90.00
_cell.angle_beta   90.00
_cell.angle_gamma   90.00
#
_symmetry.space_group_name_H-M   'P 1'
#
loop_
_entity.id
_entity.type
_entity.pdbx_description
1 polymer ?
#
loop_
_entity_poly.entity_id
_entity_poly.type
_entity_poly.pdbx_seq_one_letter_code
_entity_poly.pdbx_strand_id
1 'polypeptide(L)'
;MKPINKNISTLLALFGAVVMFMSCSGTEDRAFTRLSILYDDAKANAKNYTVEQWRVYLNEYNIVDSLLAECEFSEERKADVSRMKGRCAAYAREGLLLIDSRQIGNSLNQTRGAFKGFSEMDNGRIEH
;
A
#
# COMPACT_ATOMS: atom_id res chain seq x y z
N MET A 1 -7.83 12.71 -22.46
CA MET A 1 -7.67 11.28 -22.10
C MET A 1 -6.18 10.96 -22.06
N LYS A 2 -5.60 10.71 -20.88
CA LYS A 2 -4.24 10.15 -20.76
C LYS A 2 -4.37 8.61 -20.74
N PRO A 3 -3.53 7.86 -21.48
CA PRO A 3 -3.61 6.42 -21.49
C PRO A 3 -3.19 5.88 -20.13
N ILE A 4 -4.09 5.12 -19.50
CA ILE A 4 -3.84 4.35 -18.29
C ILE A 4 -2.78 3.31 -18.64
N ASN A 5 -1.62 3.42 -17.99
CA ASN A 5 -0.47 2.55 -18.17
C ASN A 5 -0.79 1.15 -17.60
N LYS A 6 -1.46 0.33 -18.41
CA LYS A 6 -1.86 -1.06 -18.08
C LYS A 6 -0.66 -1.99 -17.85
N ASN A 7 0.57 -1.54 -18.08
CA ASN A 7 1.77 -2.38 -18.02
C ASN A 7 2.39 -2.44 -16.61
N ILE A 8 2.17 -1.43 -15.76
CA ILE A 8 2.83 -1.34 -14.43
C ILE A 8 2.13 -2.21 -13.39
N SER A 9 0.79 -2.29 -13.42
CA SER A 9 0.03 -3.16 -12.52
C SER A 9 0.36 -4.64 -12.69
N THR A 10 0.72 -5.04 -13.93
CA THR A 10 1.11 -6.41 -14.27
C THR A 10 2.52 -6.72 -13.78
N LEU A 11 3.43 -5.75 -13.80
CA LEU A 11 4.80 -5.89 -13.29
C LEU A 11 4.84 -6.07 -11.77
N LEU A 12 4.02 -5.32 -11.02
CA LEU A 12 3.92 -5.48 -9.56
C LEU A 12 3.35 -6.85 -9.16
N ALA A 13 2.34 -7.34 -9.91
CA ALA A 13 1.69 -8.62 -9.62
C ALA A 13 2.55 -9.84 -9.97
N LEU A 14 3.40 -9.77 -11.01
CA LEU A 14 4.25 -10.89 -11.42
C LEU A 14 5.44 -11.15 -10.49
N PHE A 15 5.94 -10.13 -9.78
CA PHE A 15 7.18 -10.26 -8.98
C PHE A 15 6.97 -10.89 -7.59
N GLY A 16 5.73 -10.91 -7.08
CA GLY A 16 5.41 -11.54 -5.79
C GLY A 16 5.60 -13.07 -5.75
N ALA A 17 5.71 -13.72 -6.91
CA ALA A 17 5.67 -15.19 -7.00
C ALA A 17 7.04 -15.90 -7.10
N VAL A 18 8.17 -15.21 -7.34
CA VAL A 18 9.34 -15.90 -7.93
C VAL A 18 10.52 -16.22 -6.98
N VAL A 19 10.62 -15.71 -5.75
CA VAL A 19 11.92 -15.83 -5.02
C VAL A 19 11.81 -16.41 -3.61
N MET A 20 11.26 -17.62 -3.51
CA MET A 20 11.31 -18.44 -2.28
C MET A 20 12.54 -19.36 -2.18
N PHE A 21 13.50 -19.28 -3.11
CA PHE A 21 14.70 -20.12 -3.03
C PHE A 21 15.98 -19.26 -3.02
N MET A 22 16.82 -19.54 -2.01
CA MET A 22 18.29 -19.51 -2.00
C MET A 22 18.95 -18.64 -0.91
N SER A 23 19.75 -19.33 -0.07
CA SER A 23 20.97 -18.94 0.67
C SER A 23 21.08 -17.51 1.26
N CYS A 24 21.32 -17.44 2.57
CA CYS A 24 21.45 -16.22 3.38
C CYS A 24 22.42 -15.16 2.82
N SER A 25 23.49 -15.54 2.11
CA SER A 25 24.50 -14.61 1.60
C SER A 25 24.03 -13.64 0.50
N GLY A 26 22.82 -13.80 -0.03
CA GLY A 26 22.24 -12.88 -1.03
C GLY A 26 20.85 -12.36 -0.68
N THR A 27 20.33 -12.70 0.50
CA THR A 27 18.98 -12.31 0.93
C THR A 27 18.93 -10.84 1.35
N GLU A 28 19.99 -10.39 2.02
CA GLU A 28 20.13 -9.02 2.56
C GLU A 28 20.08 -7.95 1.47
N ASP A 29 20.92 -8.09 0.44
CA ASP A 29 20.96 -7.14 -0.66
C ASP A 29 19.71 -7.18 -1.53
N ARG A 30 19.07 -8.35 -1.67
CA ARG A 30 17.78 -8.45 -2.36
C ARG A 30 16.66 -7.76 -1.58
N ALA A 31 16.59 -7.95 -0.27
CA ALA A 31 15.61 -7.29 0.59
C ALA A 31 15.82 -5.76 0.60
N PHE A 32 17.06 -5.29 0.69
CA PHE A 32 17.38 -3.86 0.60
C PHE A 32 17.09 -3.28 -0.79
N THR A 33 17.35 -4.03 -1.87
CA THR A 33 16.99 -3.64 -3.23
C THR A 33 15.48 -3.51 -3.39
N ARG A 34 14.70 -4.48 -2.88
CA ARG A 34 13.24 -4.40 -2.88
C ARG A 34 12.74 -3.18 -2.14
N LEU A 35 13.32 -2.87 -0.97
CA LEU A 35 12.97 -1.69 -0.20
C LEU A 35 13.27 -0.39 -0.98
N SER A 36 14.38 -0.35 -1.72
CA SER A 36 14.77 0.81 -2.54
C SER A 36 13.83 0.99 -3.75
N ILE A 37 13.47 -0.09 -4.43
CA ILE A 37 12.50 -0.06 -5.54
C ILE A 37 11.14 0.42 -5.04
N LEU A 38 10.70 -0.08 -3.88
CA LEU A 38 9.45 0.34 -3.26
C LEU A 38 9.46 1.85 -2.95
N TYR A 39 10.57 2.37 -2.44
CA TYR A 39 10.75 3.80 -2.23
C TYR A 39 10.67 4.60 -3.54
N ASP A 40 11.39 4.18 -4.59
CA ASP A 40 11.44 4.91 -5.85
C ASP A 40 10.07 4.93 -6.55
N ASP A 41 9.31 3.82 -6.49
CA ASP A 41 7.95 3.76 -7.00
C ASP A 41 7.03 4.74 -6.26
N ALA A 42 7.03 4.73 -4.92
CA ALA A 42 6.23 5.69 -4.14
C ALA A 42 6.66 7.13 -4.39
N LYS A 43 7.96 7.40 -4.46
CA LYS A 43 8.46 8.74 -4.77
C LYS A 43 7.95 9.26 -6.11
N ALA A 44 7.86 8.40 -7.12
CA ALA A 44 7.36 8.76 -8.44
C ALA A 44 5.83 8.84 -8.50
N ASN A 45 5.13 7.94 -7.81
CA ASN A 45 3.74 7.62 -8.10
C ASN A 45 2.75 7.80 -6.94
N ALA A 46 3.20 7.98 -5.69
CA ALA A 46 2.35 7.99 -4.49
C ALA A 46 1.15 8.95 -4.58
N LYS A 47 1.35 10.13 -5.16
CA LYS A 47 0.28 11.14 -5.34
C LYS A 47 -0.88 10.66 -6.21
N ASN A 48 -0.65 9.64 -7.04
CA ASN A 48 -1.61 9.09 -7.99
C ASN A 48 -2.09 7.68 -7.60
N TYR A 49 -1.65 7.15 -6.46
CA TYR A 49 -2.07 5.82 -6.02
C TYR A 49 -3.57 5.78 -5.70
N THR A 50 -4.21 4.70 -6.12
CA THR A 50 -5.52 4.29 -5.63
C THR A 50 -5.40 3.70 -4.22
N VAL A 51 -6.54 3.51 -3.55
CA VAL A 51 -6.61 2.84 -2.24
C VAL A 51 -6.04 1.43 -2.32
N GLU A 52 -6.37 0.68 -3.37
CA GLU A 52 -5.84 -0.66 -3.59
C GLU A 52 -4.32 -0.65 -3.83
N GLN A 53 -3.78 0.33 -4.56
CA GLN A 53 -2.33 0.48 -4.73
C GLN A 53 -1.64 0.82 -3.41
N TRP A 54 -2.25 1.65 -2.57
CA TRP A 54 -1.75 1.88 -1.21
C TRP A 54 -1.75 0.61 -0.34
N ARG A 55 -2.80 -0.23 -0.44
CA ARG A 55 -2.81 -1.51 0.27
C ARG A 55 -1.71 -2.44 -0.20
N VAL A 56 -1.46 -2.51 -1.51
CA VAL A 56 -0.36 -3.31 -2.07
C VAL A 56 0.99 -2.78 -1.58
N TYR A 57 1.20 -1.47 -1.63
CA TYR A 57 2.41 -0.83 -1.10
C TYR A 57 2.66 -1.20 0.37
N LEU A 58 1.64 -1.08 1.21
CA LEU A 58 1.71 -1.40 2.64
C LEU A 58 2.03 -2.88 2.90
N ASN A 59 1.40 -3.77 2.13
CA ASN A 59 1.65 -5.19 2.22
C ASN A 59 3.10 -5.53 1.85
N GLU A 60 3.59 -5.01 0.72
CA GLU A 60 4.98 -5.22 0.29
C GLU A 60 5.98 -4.61 1.29
N TYR A 61 5.69 -3.42 1.84
CA TYR A 61 6.51 -2.82 2.88
C TYR A 61 6.65 -3.75 4.09
N ASN A 62 5.54 -4.29 4.61
CA ASN A 62 5.57 -5.19 5.76
C ASN A 62 6.31 -6.50 5.47
N ILE A 63 6.15 -7.07 4.27
CA ILE A 63 6.87 -8.28 3.86
C ILE A 63 8.38 -8.01 3.84
N VAL A 64 8.79 -6.93 3.19
CA VAL A 64 10.21 -6.55 3.11
C VAL A 64 10.77 -6.21 4.49
N ASP A 65 9.98 -5.56 5.35
CA ASP A 65 10.38 -5.22 6.72
C ASP A 65 10.70 -6.47 7.56
N SER A 66 9.83 -7.48 7.49
CA SER A 66 10.05 -8.77 8.14
C SER A 66 11.28 -9.49 7.62
N LEU A 67 11.48 -9.52 6.29
CA LEU A 67 12.67 -10.14 5.69
C LEU A 67 13.97 -9.43 6.12
N LEU A 68 13.95 -8.10 6.20
CA LEU A 68 15.09 -7.31 6.67
C LEU A 68 15.37 -7.54 8.16
N ALA A 69 14.35 -7.84 8.98
CA ALA A 69 14.54 -8.14 10.40
C ALA A 69 15.26 -9.47 10.64
N GLU A 70 15.20 -10.39 9.68
CA GLU A 70 15.88 -11.70 9.74
C GLU A 70 17.33 -11.67 9.20
N CYS A 71 17.77 -10.53 8.64
CA CYS A 71 19.09 -10.36 8.04
C CYS A 71 20.13 -9.83 9.04
N GLU A 72 21.37 -10.30 8.97
CA GLU A 72 22.50 -9.86 9.79
C GLU A 72 23.40 -8.88 9.03
N PHE A 73 23.01 -7.61 9.06
CA PHE A 73 23.78 -6.55 8.41
C PHE A 73 25.05 -6.18 9.16
N SER A 74 26.09 -5.75 8.43
CA SER A 74 27.21 -5.00 9.03
C SER A 74 26.74 -3.68 9.62
N GLU A 75 27.48 -3.12 10.59
CA GLU A 75 27.14 -1.84 11.22
C GLU A 75 26.99 -0.69 10.20
N GLU A 76 27.86 -0.66 9.18
CA GLU A 76 27.76 0.29 8.07
C GLU A 76 26.44 0.12 7.31
N ARG A 77 26.06 -1.12 7.02
CA ARG A 77 24.86 -1.43 6.24
C ARG A 77 23.56 -1.26 7.04
N LYS A 78 23.59 -1.44 8.37
CA LYS A 78 22.44 -1.18 9.26
C LYS A 78 21.95 0.27 9.16
N ALA A 79 22.86 1.23 9.06
CA ALA A 79 22.51 2.64 8.93
C ALA A 79 21.75 2.92 7.62
N ASP A 80 22.23 2.37 6.50
CA ASP A 80 21.60 2.49 5.20
C ASP A 80 20.21 1.85 5.17
N VAL A 81 20.10 0.62 5.67
CA VAL A 81 18.83 -0.11 5.78
C VAL A 81 17.83 0.68 6.62
N SER A 82 18.25 1.15 7.79
CA SER A 82 17.40 1.94 8.70
C SER A 82 16.91 3.23 8.05
N ARG A 83 17.80 3.93 7.34
CA ARG A 83 17.46 5.16 6.63
C ARG A 83 16.44 4.92 5.53
N MET A 84 16.63 3.85 4.74
CA MET A 84 15.70 3.51 3.68
C MET A 84 14.35 3.05 4.25
N LYS A 85 14.35 2.27 5.35
CA LYS A 85 13.13 1.84 6.05
C LYS A 85 12.32 3.06 6.49
N GLY A 86 12.97 4.07 7.07
CA GLY A 86 12.32 5.31 7.48
C GLY A 86 11.67 6.07 6.32
N ARG A 87 12.30 6.07 5.14
CA ARG A 87 11.74 6.73 3.94
C ARG A 87 10.49 6.01 3.43
N CYS A 88 10.50 4.69 3.34
CA CYS A 88 9.30 3.92 2.98
C CYS A 88 8.19 4.05 4.04
N ALA A 89 8.55 4.04 5.33
CA ALA A 89 7.61 4.20 6.43
C ALA A 89 6.82 5.53 6.37
N ALA A 90 7.45 6.61 5.89
CA ALA A 90 6.78 7.88 5.72
C ALA A 90 5.62 7.79 4.69
N TYR A 91 5.86 7.14 3.55
CA TYR A 91 4.82 6.87 2.55
C TYR A 91 3.78 5.87 3.04
N ALA A 92 4.20 4.84 3.77
CA ALA A 92 3.27 3.88 4.39
C ALA A 92 2.27 4.60 5.31
N ARG A 93 2.73 5.55 6.13
CA ARG A 93 1.86 6.36 6.99
C ARG A 93 0.88 7.21 6.18
N GLU A 94 1.33 7.84 5.09
CA GLU A 94 0.45 8.59 4.20
C GLU A 94 -0.65 7.70 3.59
N GLY A 95 -0.27 6.51 3.11
CA GLY A 95 -1.20 5.52 2.57
C GLY A 95 -2.24 5.04 3.57
N LEU A 96 -1.83 4.75 4.81
CA LEU A 96 -2.75 4.36 5.89
C LEU A 96 -3.81 5.44 6.16
N LEU A 97 -3.39 6.70 6.30
CA LEU A 97 -4.31 7.82 6.52
C LEU A 97 -5.32 7.97 5.36
N LEU A 98 -4.89 7.76 4.12
CA LEU A 98 -5.76 7.81 2.94
C LEU A 98 -6.76 6.64 2.90
N ILE A 99 -6.34 5.44 3.29
CA ILE A 99 -7.22 4.27 3.36
C ILE A 99 -8.28 4.47 4.45
N ASP A 100 -7.88 4.90 5.64
CA ASP A 100 -8.77 5.09 6.79
C ASP A 100 -9.80 6.19 6.51
N SER A 101 -9.36 7.33 5.96
CA SER A 101 -10.28 8.43 5.59
C SER A 101 -11.30 8.01 4.52
N ARG A 102 -10.92 7.17 3.55
CA ARG A 102 -11.85 6.59 2.57
C ARG A 102 -12.84 5.62 3.21
N GLN A 103 -12.40 4.77 4.15
CA GLN A 103 -13.30 3.86 4.86
C GLN A 103 -14.34 4.63 5.68
N ILE A 104 -13.92 5.68 6.39
CA ILE A 104 -14.82 6.57 7.14
C ILE A 104 -15.81 7.26 6.20
N GLY A 105 -15.33 7.83 5.08
CA GLY A 105 -16.21 8.50 4.09
C GLY A 105 -17.25 7.56 3.48
N ASN A 106 -16.85 6.33 3.14
CA ASN A 106 -17.76 5.33 2.59
C ASN A 106 -18.81 4.88 3.62
N SER A 107 -18.44 4.73 4.89
CA SER A 107 -19.36 4.41 5.97
C SER A 107 -20.39 5.52 6.16
N LEU A 108 -19.96 6.78 6.24
CA LEU A 108 -20.85 7.94 6.36
C LEU A 108 -21.82 8.07 5.17
N ASN A 109 -21.35 7.78 3.95
CA ASN A 109 -22.21 7.81 2.77
C ASN A 109 -23.25 6.68 2.77
N GLN A 110 -22.89 5.46 3.21
CA GLN A 110 -23.85 4.37 3.38
C GLN A 110 -24.91 4.71 4.43
N THR A 111 -24.50 5.28 5.57
CA THR A 111 -25.44 5.72 6.61
C THR A 111 -26.37 6.81 6.10
N ARG A 112 -25.86 7.81 5.37
CA ARG A 112 -26.70 8.85 4.74
C ARG A 112 -27.66 8.27 3.70
N GLY A 113 -27.21 7.32 2.89
CA GLY A 113 -28.07 6.60 1.94
C GLY A 113 -29.19 5.85 2.64
N ALA A 114 -28.88 5.14 3.73
CA ALA A 114 -29.86 4.45 4.55
C ALA A 114 -30.90 5.42 5.15
N PHE A 115 -30.46 6.55 5.72
CA PHE A 115 -31.37 7.58 6.24
C PHE A 115 -32.28 8.18 5.16
N LYS A 116 -31.76 8.43 3.95
CA LYS A 116 -32.58 8.90 2.82
C LYS A 116 -33.64 7.87 2.44
N GLY A 117 -33.26 6.59 2.31
CA GLY A 117 -34.20 5.51 2.02
C GLY A 117 -35.30 5.39 3.07
N PHE A 118 -34.99 5.54 4.36
CA PHE A 118 -36.00 5.59 5.41
C PHE A 118 -36.94 6.79 5.27
N SER A 119 -36.42 7.98 4.98
CA SER A 119 -37.26 9.18 4.80
C SER A 119 -38.18 9.11 3.58
N GLU A 120 -37.73 8.47 2.49
CA GLU A 120 -38.53 8.28 1.28
C GLU A 120 -39.63 7.23 1.50
N MET A 121 -39.38 6.18 2.29
CA MET A 121 -40.39 5.19 2.67
C MET A 121 -41.48 5.76 3.60
N ASP A 122 -41.12 6.69 4.49
CA ASP A 122 -42.08 7.32 5.41
C ASP A 122 -42.98 8.31 4.66
N ASN A 123 -42.42 9.08 3.73
CA ASN A 123 -43.17 10.02 2.89
C ASN A 123 -44.08 9.31 1.85
N GLY A 124 -43.72 8.09 1.41
CA GLY A 124 -44.54 7.28 0.50
C GLY A 124 -45.66 6.47 1.16
N ARG A 125 -45.73 6.42 2.50
CA ARG A 125 -46.78 5.69 3.24
C ARG A 125 -48.03 6.54 3.52
N ILE A 126 -48.00 7.84 3.23
CA ILE A 126 -49.13 8.77 3.48
C ILE A 126 -50.10 8.84 2.27
N GLU A 127 -49.77 8.25 1.11
CA GLU A 127 -50.67 8.15 -0.05
C GLU A 127 -51.16 6.71 -0.26
N HIS A 128 -52.02 6.21 0.62
CA HIS A 128 -52.90 5.06 0.34
C HIS A 128 -54.17 5.10 1.18
#